data_AF-A0A3B6GJM1-F1
#
_entry.id   AF-A0A3B6GJM1-F1
#
_cell.length_a   1.000
_cell.length_b   1.000
_cell.length_c   1.000
_cell.angle_alpha   90.00
_cell.angle_beta   90.00
_cell.angle_gamma   90.00
#
_symmetry.space_group_name_H-M   'P 1'
#
loop_
_entity.id
_entity.type
_entity.pdbx_description
1 polymer ?
#
loop_
_entity_poly.entity_id
_entity_poly.type
_entity_poly.pdbx_seq_one_letter_code
_entity_poly.pdbx_strand_id
1 'polypeptide(L)'
;MFATEQCPDNLWEAYVWCYVFLPGGDVFYTAGIAAICWAIWSCRNRVTFEHIPLKSPFECIFSACALLCYWAGMMKQEDAATLRTGGELLKDNASRLMRICATAYQDEGAC
;
A
#
# COMPACT_ATOMS: atom_id res chain seq x y z
N MET A 1 -16.82 -5.44 5.56
CA MET A 1 -16.22 -4.40 4.69
C MET A 1 -14.90 -4.00 5.33
N PHE A 2 -13.76 -4.25 4.67
CA PHE A 2 -12.41 -4.05 5.24
C PHE A 2 -11.97 -2.56 5.31
N ALA A 3 -12.92 -1.66 5.54
CA ALA A 3 -12.64 -0.28 5.89
C ALA A 3 -13.06 -0.13 7.36
N THR A 4 -12.09 -0.16 8.28
CA THR A 4 -12.32 0.39 9.61
C THR A 4 -12.66 1.87 9.41
N GLU A 5 -13.67 2.42 10.10
CA GLU A 5 -14.11 3.84 9.99
C GLU A 5 -13.06 4.87 10.47
N GLN A 6 -11.79 4.48 10.51
CA GLN A 6 -10.66 5.22 11.05
C GLN A 6 -9.53 5.24 10.00
N CYS A 7 -9.85 5.67 8.79
CA CYS A 7 -8.79 6.06 7.87
C CYS A 7 -8.11 7.30 8.50
N PRO A 8 -6.79 7.29 8.74
CA PRO A 8 -6.15 8.40 9.42
C PRO A 8 -6.25 9.68 8.57
N ASP A 9 -6.77 10.74 9.16
CA ASP A 9 -6.97 12.04 8.48
C ASP A 9 -5.75 12.95 8.62
N ASN A 10 -4.84 12.62 9.53
CA ASN A 10 -3.60 13.33 9.72
C ASN A 10 -2.43 12.37 10.03
N LEU A 11 -1.22 12.93 9.99
CA LEU A 11 0.01 12.16 10.17
C LEU A 11 0.06 11.50 11.56
N TRP A 12 -0.42 12.17 12.60
CA TRP A 12 -0.41 11.63 13.96
C TRP A 12 -1.31 10.39 14.07
N GLU A 13 -2.52 10.47 13.56
CA GLU A 13 -3.43 9.32 13.48
C GLU A 13 -2.82 8.17 12.68
N ALA A 14 -2.08 8.45 11.60
CA ALA A 14 -1.40 7.43 10.83
C ALA A 14 -0.32 6.70 11.66
N TYR A 15 0.46 7.43 12.47
CA TYR A 15 1.40 6.80 13.40
C TYR A 15 0.71 5.99 14.49
N VAL A 16 -0.39 6.48 15.05
CA VAL A 16 -1.19 5.73 16.04
C VAL A 16 -1.75 4.45 15.41
N TRP A 17 -2.25 4.54 14.19
CA TRP A 17 -2.74 3.39 13.43
C TRP A 17 -1.62 2.36 13.22
N CYS A 18 -0.45 2.79 12.78
CA CYS A 18 0.72 1.91 12.66
C CYS A 18 1.09 1.26 14.00
N TYR A 19 1.03 2.00 15.11
CA TYR A 19 1.31 1.44 16.43
C TYR A 19 0.31 0.36 16.85
N VAL A 20 -0.97 0.53 16.53
CA VAL A 20 -2.03 -0.44 16.85
C VAL A 20 -1.94 -1.69 15.99
N PHE A 21 -1.71 -1.55 14.69
CA PHE A 21 -1.78 -2.66 13.73
C PHE A 21 -0.43 -3.33 13.43
N LEU A 22 0.68 -2.66 13.70
CA LEU A 22 2.04 -3.16 13.49
C LEU A 22 2.90 -2.95 14.75
N PRO A 23 2.55 -3.55 15.90
CA PRO A 23 3.29 -3.36 17.14
C PRO A 23 4.75 -3.82 16.97
N GLY A 24 5.70 -2.97 17.41
CA GLY A 24 7.14 -3.24 17.30
C GLY A 24 7.75 -2.94 15.92
N GLY A 25 7.01 -2.28 15.03
CA GLY A 25 7.48 -1.87 13.70
C GLY A 25 7.87 -0.39 13.59
N ASP A 26 8.18 0.28 14.71
CA ASP A 26 8.40 1.73 14.80
C ASP A 26 9.45 2.26 13.84
N VAL A 27 10.51 1.47 13.60
CA VAL A 27 11.56 1.77 12.61
C VAL A 27 11.03 1.83 11.17
N PHE A 28 9.88 1.21 10.88
CA PHE A 28 9.27 1.12 9.55
C PHE A 28 8.09 2.07 9.34
N TYR A 29 7.50 2.65 10.40
CA TYR A 29 6.27 3.44 10.28
C TYR A 29 6.42 4.60 9.30
N THR A 30 7.47 5.40 9.44
CA THR A 30 7.74 6.53 8.55
C THR A 30 7.91 6.09 7.10
N ALA A 31 8.64 4.99 6.86
CA ALA A 31 8.86 4.46 5.52
C ALA A 31 7.53 3.97 4.90
N GLY A 32 6.70 3.28 5.68
CA GLY A 32 5.38 2.81 5.26
C GLY A 32 4.42 3.95 4.92
N ILE A 33 4.28 4.92 5.81
CA ILE A 33 3.42 6.09 5.62
C ILE A 33 3.90 6.86 4.38
N ALA A 34 5.20 7.14 4.27
CA ALA A 34 5.77 7.86 3.13
C ALA A 34 5.51 7.13 1.80
N ALA A 35 5.70 5.81 1.74
CA ALA A 35 5.45 5.01 0.54
C ALA A 35 3.98 5.06 0.12
N ILE A 36 3.04 4.96 1.06
CA ILE A 36 1.60 5.02 0.79
C ILE A 36 1.21 6.43 0.31
N CYS A 37 1.61 7.47 1.04
CA CYS A 37 1.32 8.86 0.68
C CYS A 37 1.85 9.19 -0.72
N TRP A 38 3.08 8.77 -1.02
CA TRP A 38 3.70 9.01 -2.32
C TRP A 38 2.96 8.27 -3.44
N ALA A 39 2.61 6.99 -3.25
CA ALA A 39 1.85 6.24 -4.23
C ALA A 39 0.48 6.87 -4.54
N ILE A 40 -0.24 7.31 -3.50
CA ILE A 40 -1.54 7.99 -3.65
C ILE A 40 -1.38 9.30 -4.41
N TRP A 41 -0.41 10.12 -4.01
CA TRP A 41 -0.10 11.40 -4.66
C TRP A 41 0.23 11.20 -6.14
N SER A 42 1.15 10.29 -6.47
CA SER A 42 1.54 10.00 -7.85
C SER A 42 0.36 9.50 -8.69
N CYS A 43 -0.46 8.58 -8.15
CA CYS A 43 -1.64 8.09 -8.87
C CYS A 43 -2.65 9.21 -9.14
N ARG A 44 -2.96 10.05 -8.14
CA ARG A 44 -3.89 11.17 -8.30
C ARG A 44 -3.38 12.20 -9.30
N ASN A 45 -2.09 12.53 -9.24
CA ASN A 45 -1.48 13.48 -10.15
C ASN A 45 -1.46 12.96 -11.59
N ARG A 46 -1.15 11.68 -11.79
CA ARG A 46 -1.19 11.05 -13.10
C ARG A 46 -2.58 11.13 -13.74
N VAL A 47 -3.63 10.88 -12.96
CA VAL A 47 -5.01 11.01 -13.44
C VAL A 47 -5.39 12.47 -13.73
N THR A 48 -4.96 13.40 -12.88
CA THR A 48 -5.39 14.81 -12.95
C THR A 48 -4.62 15.61 -14.00
N PHE A 49 -3.30 15.46 -14.06
CA PHE A 49 -2.41 16.26 -14.88
C PHE A 49 -2.01 15.58 -16.19
N GLU A 50 -1.87 14.25 -16.20
CA GLU A 50 -1.51 13.51 -17.41
C GLU A 50 -2.74 12.93 -18.12
N HIS A 51 -3.92 13.01 -17.49
CA HIS A 51 -5.17 12.44 -17.99
C HIS A 51 -5.10 10.93 -18.28
N ILE A 52 -4.18 10.22 -17.61
CA ILE A 52 -4.03 8.77 -17.74
C ILE A 52 -4.83 8.10 -16.62
N PRO A 53 -5.98 7.48 -16.90
CA PRO A 53 -6.77 6.81 -15.88
C PRO A 53 -6.01 5.62 -15.28
N LEU A 54 -6.35 5.28 -14.03
CA LEU A 54 -5.91 4.03 -13.42
C LEU A 54 -6.72 2.89 -14.05
N LYS A 55 -6.05 1.83 -14.51
CA LYS A 55 -6.74 0.62 -15.00
C LYS A 55 -7.30 -0.21 -13.85
N SER A 56 -6.70 -0.07 -12.67
CA SER A 56 -7.08 -0.80 -11.47
C SER A 56 -6.66 -0.03 -10.22
N PRO A 57 -7.46 -0.04 -9.13
CA PRO A 57 -7.04 0.53 -7.84
C PRO A 57 -5.76 -0.12 -7.29
N PHE A 58 -5.49 -1.37 -7.70
CA PHE A 58 -4.28 -2.10 -7.33
C PHE A 58 -2.99 -1.48 -7.88
N GLU A 59 -3.04 -0.64 -8.92
CA GLU A 59 -1.84 0.08 -9.40
C GLU A 59 -1.23 0.94 -8.28
N CYS A 60 -2.04 1.61 -7.48
CA CYS A 60 -1.58 2.41 -6.35
C CYS A 60 -0.92 1.52 -5.28
N ILE A 61 -1.51 0.35 -4.99
CA ILE A 61 -0.98 -0.60 -4.00
C ILE A 61 0.35 -1.19 -4.47
N PHE A 62 0.46 -1.58 -5.74
CA PHE A 62 1.72 -2.09 -6.30
C PHE A 62 2.80 -1.01 -6.33
N SER A 63 2.45 0.25 -6.60
CA SER A 63 3.37 1.37 -6.48
C SER A 63 3.89 1.54 -5.05
N ALA A 64 3.02 1.48 -4.04
CA ALA A 64 3.43 1.53 -2.64
C ALA A 64 4.38 0.36 -2.28
N CYS A 65 4.07 -0.86 -2.72
CA CYS A 65 4.94 -2.02 -2.49
C CYS A 65 6.33 -1.84 -3.14
N ALA A 66 6.39 -1.31 -4.36
CA ALA A 66 7.64 -1.03 -5.05
C ALA A 66 8.47 0.04 -4.30
N LEU A 67 7.82 1.08 -3.79
CA LEU A 67 8.46 2.13 -2.99
C LEU A 67 9.01 1.58 -1.68
N LEU A 68 8.30 0.68 -1.00
CA LEU A 68 8.79 -0.01 0.20
C LEU A 68 10.06 -0.83 -0.08
N CYS A 69 10.06 -1.62 -1.15
CA CYS A 69 11.23 -2.40 -1.54
C CYS A 69 12.42 -1.52 -1.96
N TYR A 70 12.15 -0.37 -2.57
CA TYR A 70 13.16 0.64 -2.85
C TYR A 70 13.72 1.25 -1.56
N TRP A 71 12.84 1.62 -0.62
CA TRP A 71 13.20 2.20 0.67
C TRP A 71 14.04 1.26 1.52
N ALA A 72 13.79 -0.05 1.44
CA ALA A 72 14.63 -1.06 2.06
C ALA A 72 16.10 -0.97 1.64
N GLY A 73 16.39 -0.53 0.40
CA GLY A 73 17.76 -0.30 -0.06
C GLY A 73 18.49 0.85 0.65
N MET A 74 17.75 1.74 1.33
CA MET A 74 18.30 2.88 2.07
C MET A 74 18.45 2.63 3.57
N MET A 75 18.00 1.47 4.08
CA MET A 75 18.05 1.12 5.50
C MET A 75 19.30 0.31 5.87
N LYS A 76 19.56 0.17 7.17
CA LYS A 76 20.59 -0.75 7.69
C LYS A 76 20.26 -2.18 7.29
N GLN A 77 21.28 -3.03 7.14
CA GLN A 77 21.16 -4.34 6.50
C GLN A 77 20.10 -5.26 7.14
N GLU A 78 19.96 -5.25 8.47
CA GLU A 78 18.96 -6.05 9.19
C GLU A 78 17.53 -5.53 8.96
N ASP A 79 17.30 -4.23 9.10
CA ASP A 79 16.00 -3.59 8.85
C ASP A 79 15.60 -3.65 7.36
N ALA A 80 16.58 -3.53 6.48
CA ALA A 80 16.42 -3.61 5.03
C ALA A 80 15.87 -4.97 4.59
N ALA A 81 16.39 -6.06 5.16
CA ALA A 81 15.90 -7.40 4.86
C ALA A 81 14.43 -7.54 5.28
N THR A 82 14.11 -7.16 6.52
CA THR A 82 12.74 -7.20 7.05
C THR A 82 11.78 -6.37 6.21
N LEU A 83 12.13 -5.12 5.88
CA LEU A 83 11.26 -4.25 5.09
C LEU A 83 11.03 -4.79 3.68
N ARG A 84 12.07 -5.33 3.04
CA ARG A 84 11.96 -5.93 1.70
C ARG A 84 11.04 -7.15 1.72
N THR A 85 11.23 -8.06 2.67
CA THR A 85 10.36 -9.24 2.81
C THR A 85 8.91 -8.82 3.08
N GLY A 86 8.69 -7.82 3.93
CA GLY A 86 7.36 -7.26 4.16
C GLY A 86 6.72 -6.69 2.89
N GLY A 87 7.47 -5.91 2.10
CA GLY A 87 7.02 -5.34 0.83
C GLY A 87 6.66 -6.42 -0.21
N GLU A 88 7.43 -7.50 -0.29
CA GLU A 88 7.16 -8.64 -1.16
C GLU A 88 5.88 -9.39 -0.75
N LEU A 89 5.69 -9.63 0.55
CA LEU A 89 4.47 -10.25 1.07
C LEU A 89 3.22 -9.38 0.80
N LEU A 90 3.33 -8.06 0.96
CA LEU A 90 2.24 -7.14 0.62
C LEU A 90 1.88 -7.20 -0.86
N LYS A 91 2.88 -7.23 -1.75
CA LYS A 91 2.67 -7.36 -3.20
C LYS A 91 1.97 -8.68 -3.56
N ASP A 92 2.37 -9.78 -2.92
CA ASP A 92 1.77 -11.10 -3.17
C ASP A 92 0.32 -11.15 -2.68
N ASN A 93 0.04 -10.59 -1.49
CA ASN A 93 -1.31 -10.48 -0.95
C ASN A 93 -2.19 -9.57 -1.83
N ALA A 94 -1.68 -8.44 -2.29
CA ALA A 94 -2.37 -7.54 -3.21
C ALA A 94 -2.71 -8.26 -4.53
N SER A 95 -1.78 -9.06 -5.07
CA SER A 95 -2.00 -9.87 -6.26
C SER A 95 -3.10 -10.93 -6.05
N ARG A 96 -3.14 -11.56 -4.88
CA ARG A 96 -4.21 -12.52 -4.52
C ARG A 96 -5.57 -11.83 -4.42
N LEU A 97 -5.64 -10.70 -3.72
CA LEU A 97 -6.87 -9.90 -3.60
C LEU A 97 -7.37 -9.43 -4.97
N MET A 98 -6.47 -8.97 -5.84
CA MET A 98 -6.83 -8.55 -7.20
C MET A 98 -7.51 -9.67 -7.99
N ARG A 99 -7.02 -10.91 -7.87
CA ARG A 99 -7.64 -12.07 -8.52
C ARG A 99 -9.02 -12.38 -7.94
N ILE A 100 -9.17 -12.36 -6.61
CA ILE A 100 -10.45 -12.61 -5.94
C ILE A 100 -11.50 -11.58 -6.36
N CYS A 101 -11.13 -10.29 -6.39
CA CYS A 101 -12.02 -9.22 -6.84
C CYS A 101 -12.40 -9.37 -8.31
N ALA A 102 -11.47 -9.80 -9.17
CA ALA A 102 -11.75 -10.05 -10.58
C ALA A 102 -12.77 -11.19 -10.77
N THR A 103 -12.66 -12.27 -10.00
CA THR A 103 -13.61 -13.40 -10.06
C THR A 103 -14.98 -13.04 -9.49
N ALA A 104 -15.05 -12.23 -8.43
CA ALA A 104 -16.32 -11.80 -7.84
C ALA A 104 -17.13 -10.92 -8.80
N TYR A 105 -16.47 -10.01 -9.52
CA TYR A 105 -17.12 -9.18 -10.54
C TYR A 105 -17.71 -10.00 -11.70
N GLN A 106 -17.08 -11.13 -12.05
CA GLN A 106 -17.57 -12.03 -13.10
C GLN A 106 -18.82 -12.82 -12.66
N ASP A 107 -18.96 -13.11 -11.37
CA ASP A 107 -20.11 -13.82 -10.80
C ASP A 107 -21.33 -12.89 -10.66
N GLU A 108 -21.13 -11.63 -10.26
CA GLU A 108 -22.20 -10.62 -10.17
C GLU A 108 -22.76 -10.18 -11.53
N GLY A 109 -21.97 -10.27 -12.61
CA GLY A 109 -22.41 -9.97 -13.97
C GLY A 109 -23.08 -11.15 -14.71
N ALA A 110 -23.20 -12.31 -14.06
CA ALA A 110 -23.77 -13.54 -14.62
C ALA A 110 -25.21 -13.82 -14.15
N CYS A 111 -25.82 -12.92 -13.38
CA CYS A 111 -27.24 -12.93 -12.98
C CYS A 111 -28.01 -11.80 -13.69
#